data_AF-A0A445HVL2-F1
#
_entry.id   AF-A0A445HVL2-F1
#
_cell.length_a   1.000
_cell.length_b   1.000
_cell.length_c   1.000
_cell.angle_alpha   90.00
_cell.angle_beta   90.00
_cell.angle_gamma   90.00
#
_symmetry.space_group_name_H-M   'P 1'
#
loop_
_entity.id
_entity.type
_entity.pdbx_description
1 polymer ?
#
loop_
_entity_poly.entity_id
_entity_poly.type
_entity_poly.pdbx_seq_one_letter_code
_entity_poly.pdbx_strand_id
1 'polypeptide(L)'
;MKNGEVARSRNVYERAVDKLSDDEEAEQLFVAFAEFEERCKETERARAIYKFALDHIPKGRAEDLYRKFVAFEKQYGDREGIEDAIVGKRRLEESVGDKERIREVYERAIANVPPAEEKRYWQRYIYLWINYALYEELDAGDMERTRDVYKECLNQIPHLKFSFAKIWLLAAQFEIRQLNLKAARQILGNAIGKAPKDKIFKKYIEIELQLGNIDRCRKLYEKYLEWSPENCYAWSKYAELERSLSETDRARAIFELAIAQPALDMPELLWKAYINFETAEGGI
;
A
#
# COMPACT_ATOMS: atom_id res chain seq x y z
N MET A 1 42.42 13.38 26.52
CA MET A 1 42.41 11.96 26.12
C MET A 1 43.76 11.63 25.52
N LYS A 2 44.30 10.43 25.72
CA LYS A 2 45.53 10.03 24.99
C LYS A 2 45.18 9.90 23.51
N ASN A 3 45.98 10.46 22.60
CA ASN A 3 45.67 10.50 21.16
C ASN A 3 45.32 9.13 20.54
N GLY A 4 45.84 8.02 21.11
CA GLY A 4 45.51 6.67 20.66
C GLY A 4 44.10 6.16 21.01
N GLU A 5 43.46 6.69 22.05
CA GLU A 5 42.09 6.31 22.46
C GLU A 5 41.02 7.00 21.60
N VAL A 6 41.32 8.22 21.13
CA VAL A 6 40.44 9.01 20.26
C VAL A 6 40.30 8.32 18.89
N ALA A 7 41.41 7.89 18.29
CA ALA A 7 41.40 7.20 17.00
C ALA A 7 40.63 5.88 17.03
N ARG A 8 40.75 5.12 18.14
CA ARG A 8 39.98 3.88 18.33
C ARG A 8 38.49 4.15 18.46
N SER A 9 38.11 5.14 19.27
CA SER A 9 36.70 5.49 19.49
C SER A 9 36.03 5.97 18.20
N ARG A 10 36.74 6.78 17.40
CA ARG A 10 36.26 7.24 16.10
C ARG A 10 36.03 6.10 15.10
N ASN A 11 36.96 5.15 15.03
CA ASN A 11 36.79 3.98 14.15
C ASN A 11 35.56 3.14 14.52
N VAL A 12 35.20 3.08 15.82
CA VAL A 12 33.98 2.40 16.27
C VAL A 12 32.74 3.13 15.77
N TYR A 13 32.69 4.47 15.90
CA TYR A 13 31.57 5.26 15.39
C TYR A 13 31.43 5.18 13.87
N GLU A 14 32.52 5.31 13.10
CA GLU A 14 32.49 5.21 11.64
C GLU A 14 31.94 3.84 11.19
N ARG A 15 32.40 2.75 11.80
CA ARG A 15 31.89 1.40 11.52
C ARG A 15 30.45 1.17 11.96
N ALA A 16 29.99 1.88 12.99
CA ALA A 16 28.61 1.82 13.44
C ALA A 16 27.70 2.56 12.46
N VAL A 17 28.12 3.74 11.98
CA VAL A 17 27.39 4.51 10.97
C VAL A 17 27.25 3.70 9.67
N ASP A 18 28.33 3.06 9.20
CA ASP A 18 28.29 2.23 7.98
C ASP A 18 27.32 1.03 8.09
N LYS A 19 27.04 0.56 9.30
CA LYS A 19 26.20 -0.62 9.54
C LYS A 19 24.78 -0.31 9.96
N LEU A 20 24.57 0.84 10.60
CA LEU A 20 23.34 1.21 11.30
C LEU A 20 22.75 2.52 10.76
N SER A 21 23.22 3.02 9.61
CA SER A 21 22.70 4.25 8.99
C SER A 21 21.19 4.21 8.72
N ASP A 22 20.65 3.01 8.52
CA ASP A 22 19.26 2.78 8.12
C ASP A 22 18.39 2.30 9.29
N ASP A 23 18.95 2.18 10.49
CA ASP A 23 18.25 1.70 11.69
C ASP A 23 17.42 2.82 12.35
N GLU A 24 16.36 2.48 13.09
CA GLU A 24 15.52 3.45 13.79
C GLU A 24 16.29 4.21 14.88
N GLU A 25 17.38 3.62 15.38
CA GLU A 25 18.27 4.19 16.40
C GLU A 25 19.40 5.06 15.81
N ALA A 26 19.46 5.22 14.49
CA ALA A 26 20.52 5.96 13.80
C ALA A 26 20.64 7.41 14.31
N GLU A 27 19.52 8.06 14.66
CA GLU A 27 19.52 9.43 15.20
C GLU A 27 20.39 9.55 16.45
N GLN A 28 20.24 8.62 17.40
CA GLN A 28 20.99 8.64 18.65
C GLN A 28 22.49 8.41 18.41
N LEU A 29 22.83 7.54 17.44
CA LEU A 29 24.21 7.28 17.05
C LEU A 29 24.87 8.53 16.44
N PHE A 30 24.20 9.20 15.49
CA PHE A 30 24.74 10.41 14.87
C PHE A 30 24.91 11.55 15.87
N VAL A 31 23.94 11.72 16.77
CA VAL A 31 23.99 12.69 17.86
C VAL A 31 25.18 12.41 18.80
N ALA A 32 25.36 11.16 19.22
CA ALA A 32 26.49 10.77 20.07
C ALA A 32 27.83 10.95 19.37
N PHE A 33 27.89 10.68 18.06
CA PHE A 33 29.10 10.87 17.27
C PHE A 33 29.46 12.35 17.08
N ALA A 34 28.47 13.20 16.81
CA ALA A 34 28.67 14.64 16.72
C ALA A 34 29.13 15.24 18.05
N GLU A 35 28.52 14.84 19.18
CA GLU A 35 28.95 15.26 20.53
C GLU A 35 30.38 14.76 20.86
N PHE A 36 30.78 13.59 20.36
CA PHE A 36 32.15 13.07 20.53
C PHE A 36 33.18 13.92 19.78
N GLU A 37 32.91 14.30 18.53
CA GLU A 37 33.80 15.16 17.75
C GLU A 37 33.85 16.58 18.33
N GLU A 38 32.73 17.08 18.90
CA GLU A 38 32.69 18.34 19.65
C GLU A 38 33.61 18.31 20.88
N ARG A 39 33.58 17.22 21.67
CA ARG A 39 34.51 17.03 22.81
C ARG A 39 35.97 16.95 22.35
N CYS A 40 36.22 16.48 21.13
CA CYS A 40 37.54 16.47 20.50
C CYS A 40 37.94 17.84 19.92
N LYS A 41 37.06 18.86 19.99
CA LYS A 41 37.20 20.20 19.39
C LYS A 41 37.30 20.20 17.86
N GLU A 42 36.79 19.16 17.21
CA GLU A 42 36.74 19.02 15.75
C GLU A 42 35.38 19.52 15.23
N THR A 43 35.16 20.83 15.29
CA THR A 43 33.87 21.47 14.98
C THR A 43 33.41 21.24 13.53
N GLU A 44 34.33 21.29 12.57
CA GLU A 44 33.99 21.03 11.15
C GLU A 44 33.56 19.58 10.91
N ARG A 45 34.15 18.62 11.64
CA ARG A 45 33.74 17.21 11.56
C ARG A 45 32.36 17.01 12.20
N ALA A 46 32.12 17.62 13.36
CA ALA A 46 30.81 17.58 14.00
C ALA A 46 29.71 18.17 13.09
N ARG A 47 29.98 19.30 12.42
CA ARG A 47 29.08 19.90 11.43
C ARG A 47 28.80 18.97 10.25
N ALA A 48 29.84 18.33 9.70
CA ALA A 48 29.68 17.39 8.60
C ALA A 48 28.81 16.19 9.00
N ILE A 49 28.98 15.68 10.23
CA ILE A 49 28.15 14.58 10.76
C ILE A 49 26.68 15.02 10.90
N TYR A 50 26.42 16.22 11.44
CA TYR A 50 25.05 16.74 11.54
C TYR A 50 24.39 16.91 10.16
N LYS A 51 25.10 17.47 9.18
CA LYS A 51 24.57 17.61 7.81
C LYS A 51 24.30 16.25 7.18
N PHE A 52 25.24 15.32 7.29
CA PHE A 52 25.08 13.96 6.78
C PHE A 52 23.87 13.25 7.41
N ALA A 53 23.71 13.36 8.73
CA ALA A 53 22.59 12.77 9.45
C ALA A 53 21.25 13.37 9.03
N LEU A 54 21.18 14.68 8.79
CA LEU A 54 19.98 15.36 8.30
C LEU A 54 19.59 14.99 6.86
N ASP A 55 20.57 14.61 6.03
CA ASP A 55 20.33 14.16 4.65
C ASP A 55 19.86 12.70 4.58
N HIS A 56 20.24 11.86 5.56
CA HIS A 56 19.93 10.42 5.57
C HIS A 56 18.74 10.07 6.47
N ILE A 57 18.46 10.86 7.51
CA ILE A 57 17.32 10.62 8.39
C ILE A 57 16.06 11.30 7.83
N PRO A 58 14.93 10.59 7.72
CA PRO A 58 13.67 11.18 7.32
C PRO A 58 13.28 12.38 8.19
N LYS A 59 12.88 13.46 7.52
CA LYS A 59 12.46 14.74 8.10
C LYS A 59 11.55 14.66 9.33
N GLY A 60 10.63 13.69 9.38
CA GLY A 60 9.70 13.50 10.51
C GLY A 60 10.33 12.91 11.78
N ARG A 61 11.56 12.37 11.71
CA ARG A 61 12.29 11.78 12.84
C ARG A 61 13.53 12.58 13.24
N ALA A 62 13.89 13.63 12.50
CA ALA A 62 15.11 14.41 12.73
C ALA A 62 14.91 15.63 13.65
N GLU A 63 13.81 15.72 14.40
CA GLU A 63 13.45 16.95 15.13
C GLU A 63 14.41 17.25 16.29
N ASP A 64 14.82 16.22 17.04
CA ASP A 64 15.81 16.35 18.11
C ASP A 64 17.21 16.59 17.53
N LEU A 65 17.56 15.92 16.42
CA LEU A 65 18.78 16.19 15.66
C LEU A 65 18.86 17.65 15.18
N TYR A 66 17.78 18.21 14.63
CA TYR A 66 17.72 19.63 14.23
C TYR A 66 17.86 20.56 15.44
N ARG A 67 17.23 20.25 16.56
CA ARG A 67 17.36 21.04 17.80
C ARG A 67 18.81 21.08 18.28
N LYS A 68 19.50 19.93 18.25
CA LYS A 68 20.92 19.82 18.61
C LYS A 68 21.82 20.52 17.59
N PHE A 69 21.54 20.41 16.29
CA PHE A 69 22.30 21.11 15.25
C PHE A 69 22.17 22.63 15.35
N VAL A 70 20.98 23.15 15.61
CA VAL A 70 20.77 24.60 15.84
C VAL A 70 21.50 25.06 17.11
N ALA A 71 21.50 24.26 18.18
CA ALA A 71 22.28 24.57 19.38
C ALA A 71 23.79 24.59 19.09
N PHE A 72 24.27 23.63 18.30
CA PHE A 72 25.66 23.54 17.86
C PHE A 72 26.08 24.75 17.00
N GLU A 73 25.31 25.11 15.97
CA GLU A 73 25.60 26.29 15.13
C GLU A 73 25.49 27.60 15.94
N LYS A 74 24.63 27.68 16.96
CA LYS A 74 24.64 28.85 17.88
C LYS A 74 25.92 28.98 18.69
N GLN A 75 26.60 27.88 18.99
CA GLN A 75 27.77 27.84 19.85
C GLN A 75 29.08 27.95 19.06
N TYR A 76 29.13 27.39 17.85
CA TYR A 76 30.35 27.30 17.02
C TYR A 76 30.18 27.83 15.59
N GLY A 77 28.96 28.18 15.18
CA GLY A 77 28.64 28.64 13.85
C GLY A 77 28.87 30.13 13.64
N ASP A 78 29.09 30.48 12.38
CA ASP A 78 29.06 31.84 11.88
C ASP A 78 27.62 32.26 11.55
N ARG A 79 27.41 33.55 11.30
CA ARG A 79 26.08 34.11 11.04
C ARG A 79 25.35 33.40 9.89
N GLU A 80 26.09 32.97 8.88
CA GLU A 80 25.58 32.27 7.69
C GLU A 80 25.14 30.84 8.03
N GLY A 81 25.94 30.07 8.77
CA GLY A 81 25.56 28.73 9.24
C GLY A 81 24.33 28.72 10.17
N ILE A 82 24.18 29.75 11.01
CA ILE A 82 23.00 29.93 11.87
C ILE A 82 21.76 30.26 11.04
N GLU A 83 21.87 31.15 10.05
CA GLU A 83 20.77 31.50 9.16
C GLU A 83 20.29 30.26 8.36
N ASP A 84 21.21 29.47 7.82
CA ASP A 84 20.90 28.23 7.09
C ASP A 84 20.21 27.18 7.97
N ALA A 85 20.69 26.97 9.20
CA ALA A 85 20.10 26.02 10.14
C ALA A 85 18.67 26.43 10.54
N ILE A 86 18.42 27.74 10.72
CA ILE A 86 17.10 28.28 11.06
C ILE A 86 16.13 28.15 9.87
N VAL A 87 16.58 28.48 8.66
CA VAL A 87 15.77 28.34 7.44
C VAL A 87 15.44 26.87 7.18
N GLY A 88 16.40 25.97 7.38
CA GLY A 88 16.18 24.52 7.31
C GLY A 88 15.12 24.03 8.30
N LYS A 89 15.19 24.47 9.57
CA LYS A 89 14.19 24.14 10.59
C LYS A 89 12.80 24.66 10.24
N ARG A 90 12.68 25.91 9.77
CA ARG A 90 11.38 26.48 9.36
C ARG A 90 10.73 25.72 8.22
N ARG A 91 11.50 25.37 7.18
CA ARG A 91 10.98 24.57 6.05
C ARG A 91 10.48 23.19 6.50
N LEU A 92 11.13 22.61 7.50
CA LEU A 92 10.70 21.35 8.11
C LEU A 92 9.37 21.51 8.84
N GLU A 93 9.29 22.50 9.73
CA GLU A 93 8.09 22.81 10.51
C GLU A 93 6.89 23.16 9.60
N GLU A 94 7.11 23.92 8.52
CA GLU A 94 6.09 24.21 7.50
C GLU A 94 5.62 22.92 6.79
N SER A 95 6.55 22.03 6.41
CA SER A 95 6.21 20.79 5.74
C SER A 95 5.45 19.79 6.63
N VAL A 96 5.75 19.76 7.93
CA VAL A 96 5.05 18.91 8.91
C VAL A 96 3.69 19.52 9.25
N GLY A 97 3.62 20.84 9.47
CA GLY A 97 2.38 21.57 9.72
C GLY A 97 1.39 21.49 8.56
N ASP A 98 1.88 21.47 7.31
CA ASP A 98 1.03 21.26 6.14
C ASP A 98 0.42 19.85 6.12
N LYS A 99 1.17 18.81 6.54
CA LYS A 99 0.63 17.44 6.62
C LYS A 99 -0.47 17.30 7.67
N GLU A 100 -0.27 17.82 8.88
CA GLU A 100 -1.29 17.80 9.93
C GLU A 100 -2.54 18.59 9.52
N ARG A 101 -2.35 19.76 8.91
CA ARG A 101 -3.47 20.58 8.44
C ARG A 101 -4.28 19.90 7.35
N ILE A 102 -3.63 19.21 6.40
CA ILE A 102 -4.33 18.44 5.36
C ILE A 102 -5.11 17.28 6.00
N ARG A 103 -4.54 16.59 6.99
CA ARG A 103 -5.23 15.53 7.74
C ARG A 103 -6.47 16.05 8.45
N GLU A 104 -6.38 17.17 9.16
CA GLU A 104 -7.55 17.79 9.81
C GLU A 104 -8.68 18.11 8.83
N VAL A 105 -8.34 18.58 7.62
CA VAL A 105 -9.32 18.88 6.57
C VAL A 105 -10.02 17.59 6.11
N TYR A 106 -9.28 16.51 5.89
CA TYR A 106 -9.85 15.22 5.55
C TYR A 106 -10.69 14.63 6.68
N GLU A 107 -10.21 14.67 7.92
CA GLU A 107 -10.93 14.19 9.11
C GLU A 107 -12.25 14.94 9.31
N ARG A 108 -12.24 16.26 9.14
CA ARG A 108 -13.46 17.08 9.15
C ARG A 108 -14.40 16.73 8.00
N ALA A 109 -13.87 16.41 6.82
CA ALA A 109 -14.66 16.04 5.66
C ALA A 109 -15.34 14.66 5.86
N ILE A 110 -14.63 13.66 6.40
CA ILE A 110 -15.18 12.32 6.64
C ILE A 110 -16.16 12.29 7.82
N ALA A 111 -16.04 13.20 8.80
CA ALA A 111 -16.98 13.32 9.90
C ALA A 111 -18.40 13.69 9.41
N ASN A 112 -18.51 14.33 8.25
CA ASN A 112 -19.78 14.68 7.64
C ASN A 112 -20.35 13.49 6.84
N VAL A 113 -20.81 12.46 7.57
CA VAL A 113 -21.46 11.29 6.97
C VAL A 113 -22.73 11.73 6.22
N PRO A 114 -22.96 11.25 4.98
CA PRO A 114 -24.16 11.58 4.23
C PRO A 114 -25.44 11.23 5.02
N PRO A 115 -26.36 12.19 5.25
CA PRO A 115 -27.57 11.95 6.04
C PRO A 115 -28.58 11.04 5.30
N ALA A 116 -28.50 11.00 3.97
CA ALA A 116 -29.34 10.16 3.13
C ALA A 116 -28.55 8.94 2.63
N GLU A 117 -29.16 7.77 2.71
CA GLU A 117 -28.62 6.51 2.20
C GLU A 117 -28.82 6.34 0.68
N GLU A 118 -28.71 7.45 -0.06
CA GLU A 118 -28.75 7.44 -1.51
C GLU A 118 -27.34 7.26 -2.08
N LYS A 119 -27.22 6.30 -3.00
CA LYS A 119 -25.95 5.94 -3.64
C LYS A 119 -25.16 7.13 -4.19
N ARG A 120 -25.83 8.20 -4.66
CA ARG A 120 -25.19 9.39 -5.25
C ARG A 120 -24.36 10.19 -4.22
N TYR A 121 -24.85 10.37 -3.00
CA TYR A 121 -24.11 11.09 -1.96
C TYR A 121 -22.97 10.23 -1.42
N TRP A 122 -23.23 8.93 -1.27
CA TRP A 122 -22.21 7.96 -0.85
C TRP A 122 -21.08 7.81 -1.86
N GLN A 123 -21.35 7.96 -3.17
CA GLN A 123 -20.28 8.02 -4.18
C GLN A 123 -19.29 9.15 -3.86
N ARG A 124 -19.77 10.38 -3.67
CA ARG A 124 -18.90 11.53 -3.35
C ARG A 124 -18.15 11.33 -2.05
N TYR A 125 -18.83 10.82 -1.03
CA TYR A 125 -18.24 10.52 0.27
C TYR A 125 -17.11 9.49 0.17
N ILE A 126 -17.30 8.41 -0.58
CA ILE A 126 -16.26 7.38 -0.78
C ILE A 126 -15.09 7.91 -1.60
N TYR A 127 -15.33 8.82 -2.55
CA TYR A 127 -14.24 9.50 -3.24
C TYR A 127 -13.37 10.32 -2.27
N LEU A 128 -13.94 10.95 -1.24
CA LEU A 128 -13.15 11.63 -0.20
C LEU A 128 -12.27 10.64 0.56
N TRP A 129 -12.82 9.48 0.95
CA TRP A 129 -12.05 8.42 1.59
C TRP A 129 -10.93 7.86 0.72
N ILE A 130 -11.20 7.64 -0.58
CA ILE A 130 -10.17 7.19 -1.53
C ILE A 130 -9.07 8.24 -1.66
N ASN A 131 -9.42 9.52 -1.77
CA ASN A 131 -8.43 10.59 -1.86
C ASN A 131 -7.62 10.70 -0.57
N TYR A 132 -8.26 10.51 0.59
CA TYR A 132 -7.56 10.53 1.87
C TYR A 132 -6.56 9.37 1.99
N ALA A 133 -6.98 8.15 1.62
CA ALA A 133 -6.09 6.99 1.61
C ALA A 133 -4.94 7.13 0.62
N LEU A 134 -5.19 7.70 -0.57
CA LEU A 134 -4.14 7.97 -1.56
C LEU A 134 -3.16 9.03 -1.09
N TYR A 135 -3.64 10.07 -0.41
CA TYR A 135 -2.78 11.10 0.20
C TYR A 135 -1.89 10.49 1.30
N GLU A 136 -2.46 9.69 2.20
CA GLU A 136 -1.68 9.05 3.26
C GLU A 136 -0.63 8.07 2.69
N GLU A 137 -0.97 7.35 1.61
CA GLU A 137 -0.06 6.41 0.95
C GLU A 137 1.06 7.11 0.17
N LEU A 138 0.72 8.10 -0.66
CA LEU A 138 1.64 8.69 -1.65
C LEU A 138 2.38 9.93 -1.11
N ASP A 139 1.70 10.80 -0.37
CA ASP A 139 2.25 12.08 0.07
C ASP A 139 2.73 12.01 1.53
N ALA A 140 1.93 11.43 2.42
CA ALA A 140 2.29 11.31 3.83
C ALA A 140 3.33 10.20 4.07
N GLY A 141 3.22 9.09 3.32
CA GLY A 141 4.05 7.90 3.44
C GLY A 141 3.70 7.01 4.63
N ASP A 142 2.51 7.19 5.22
CA ASP A 142 2.08 6.51 6.43
C ASP A 142 1.20 5.29 6.08
N MET A 143 1.86 4.12 6.00
CA MET A 143 1.21 2.87 5.57
C MET A 143 0.27 2.30 6.64
N GLU A 144 0.54 2.53 7.93
CA GLU A 144 -0.35 2.07 9.00
C GLU A 144 -1.64 2.88 8.99
N ARG A 145 -1.54 4.20 8.91
CA ARG A 145 -2.72 5.07 8.84
C ARG A 145 -3.52 4.83 7.57
N THR A 146 -2.87 4.63 6.43
CA THR A 146 -3.55 4.24 5.17
C THR A 146 -4.43 3.00 5.37
N ARG A 147 -3.90 1.98 6.07
CA ARG A 147 -4.64 0.76 6.37
C ARG A 147 -5.87 1.04 7.25
N ASP A 148 -5.72 1.87 8.26
CA ASP A 148 -6.81 2.20 9.17
C ASP A 148 -7.88 3.07 8.48
N VAL A 149 -7.48 3.97 7.59
CA VAL A 149 -8.39 4.74 6.72
C VAL A 149 -9.21 3.81 5.83
N TYR A 150 -8.60 2.80 5.20
CA TYR A 150 -9.34 1.81 4.41
C TYR A 150 -10.29 0.97 5.26
N LYS A 151 -9.86 0.51 6.44
CA LYS A 151 -10.71 -0.27 7.36
C LYS A 151 -11.92 0.55 7.81
N GLU A 152 -11.69 1.79 8.23
CA GLU A 152 -12.76 2.66 8.72
C GLU A 152 -13.76 2.97 7.61
N CYS A 153 -13.28 3.29 6.41
CA CYS A 153 -14.17 3.50 5.27
C CYS A 153 -15.04 2.25 4.97
N LEU A 154 -14.44 1.06 5.00
CA LEU A 154 -15.17 -0.19 4.78
C LEU A 154 -16.15 -0.51 5.92
N ASN A 155 -15.93 -0.05 7.15
CA ASN A 155 -16.87 -0.24 8.25
C ASN A 155 -18.06 0.73 8.16
N GLN A 156 -17.82 1.96 7.72
CA GLN A 156 -18.85 3.00 7.62
C GLN A 156 -19.84 2.76 6.47
N ILE A 157 -19.42 2.06 5.40
CA ILE A 157 -20.27 1.81 4.23
C ILE A 157 -21.40 0.80 4.55
N PRO A 158 -22.69 1.15 4.34
CA PRO A 158 -23.82 0.23 4.38
C PRO A 158 -23.80 -0.73 3.17
N HIS A 159 -22.96 -1.77 3.23
CA HIS A 159 -22.79 -2.75 2.14
C HIS A 159 -24.09 -3.48 1.74
N LEU A 160 -25.06 -3.55 2.66
CA LEU A 160 -26.37 -4.17 2.44
C LEU A 160 -27.25 -3.37 1.46
N LYS A 161 -27.08 -2.04 1.39
CA LYS A 161 -27.89 -1.19 0.49
C LYS A 161 -27.17 -0.88 -0.81
N PHE A 162 -25.85 -0.71 -0.75
CA PHE A 162 -25.05 -0.44 -1.94
C PHE A 162 -23.64 -1.00 -1.79
N SER A 163 -23.13 -1.54 -2.90
CA SER A 163 -21.78 -2.08 -2.97
C SER A 163 -20.86 -1.21 -3.80
N PHE A 164 -19.67 -0.92 -3.28
CA PHE A 164 -18.63 -0.17 -3.97
C PHE A 164 -17.42 -1.05 -4.26
N ALA A 165 -17.40 -1.69 -5.43
CA ALA A 165 -16.29 -2.57 -5.81
C ALA A 165 -14.94 -1.84 -5.82
N LYS A 166 -14.91 -0.56 -6.22
CA LYS A 166 -13.66 0.22 -6.35
C LYS A 166 -12.86 0.28 -5.05
N ILE A 167 -13.52 0.50 -3.90
CA ILE A 167 -12.80 0.64 -2.63
C ILE A 167 -12.23 -0.69 -2.14
N TRP A 168 -12.97 -1.79 -2.27
CA TRP A 168 -12.48 -3.12 -1.96
C TRP A 168 -11.25 -3.49 -2.79
N LEU A 169 -11.27 -3.16 -4.09
CA LEU A 169 -10.14 -3.39 -4.98
C LEU A 169 -8.93 -2.54 -4.62
N LEU A 170 -9.12 -1.26 -4.30
CA LEU A 170 -8.03 -0.37 -3.89
C LEU A 170 -7.38 -0.81 -2.58
N ALA A 171 -8.19 -1.19 -1.58
CA ALA A 171 -7.70 -1.70 -0.30
C ALA A 171 -6.90 -3.00 -0.47
N ALA A 172 -7.37 -3.91 -1.34
CA ALA A 172 -6.63 -5.14 -1.64
C ALA A 172 -5.33 -4.88 -2.39
N GLN A 173 -5.34 -3.97 -3.38
CA GLN A 173 -4.13 -3.58 -4.10
C GLN A 173 -3.10 -2.89 -3.20
N PHE A 174 -3.55 -2.09 -2.24
CA PHE A 174 -2.71 -1.50 -1.21
C PHE A 174 -1.99 -2.58 -0.39
N GLU A 175 -2.71 -3.57 0.15
CA GLU A 175 -2.07 -4.65 0.91
C GLU A 175 -1.13 -5.50 0.05
N ILE A 176 -1.40 -5.67 -1.25
CA ILE A 176 -0.46 -6.32 -2.18
C ILE A 176 0.83 -5.52 -2.34
N ARG A 177 0.74 -4.18 -2.44
CA ARG A 177 1.93 -3.30 -2.47
C ARG A 177 2.73 -3.37 -1.18
N GLN A 178 2.06 -3.55 -0.05
CA GLN A 178 2.69 -3.79 1.26
C GLN A 178 3.15 -5.25 1.46
N LEU A 179 3.12 -6.08 0.41
CA LEU A 179 3.49 -7.50 0.42
C LEU A 179 2.66 -8.36 1.40
N ASN A 180 1.53 -7.85 1.88
CA ASN A 180 0.63 -8.54 2.79
C ASN A 180 -0.49 -9.28 2.03
N LEU A 181 -0.11 -10.39 1.39
CA LEU A 181 -1.04 -11.21 0.60
C LEU A 181 -2.19 -11.80 1.45
N LYS A 182 -1.94 -12.08 2.74
CA LYS A 182 -2.96 -12.62 3.64
C LYS A 182 -4.09 -11.61 3.86
N ALA A 183 -3.73 -10.35 4.16
CA ALA A 183 -4.70 -9.28 4.34
C ALA A 183 -5.45 -8.99 3.03
N ALA A 184 -4.73 -8.89 1.90
CA ALA A 184 -5.35 -8.67 0.59
C ALA A 184 -6.44 -9.72 0.26
N ARG A 185 -6.13 -11.00 0.50
CA ARG A 185 -7.08 -12.12 0.33
C ARG A 185 -8.27 -12.03 1.26
N GLN A 186 -8.06 -11.65 2.52
CA GLN A 186 -9.14 -11.46 3.48
C GLN A 186 -10.08 -10.32 3.06
N ILE A 187 -9.52 -9.21 2.58
CA ILE A 187 -10.29 -8.07 2.07
C ILE A 187 -11.14 -8.49 0.87
N LEU A 188 -10.56 -9.17 -0.13
CA LEU A 188 -11.29 -9.62 -1.32
C LEU A 188 -12.32 -10.71 -1.00
N GLY A 189 -12.01 -11.62 -0.07
CA GLY A 189 -12.96 -12.63 0.43
C GLY A 189 -14.16 -11.99 1.13
N ASN A 190 -13.91 -10.99 1.98
CA ASN A 190 -14.97 -10.20 2.63
C ASN A 190 -15.79 -9.42 1.60
N ALA A 191 -15.15 -8.89 0.55
CA ALA A 191 -15.82 -8.19 -0.53
C ALA A 191 -16.80 -9.10 -1.28
N ILE A 192 -16.41 -10.35 -1.58
CA ILE A 192 -17.29 -11.35 -2.20
C ILE A 192 -18.47 -11.68 -1.27
N GLY A 193 -18.24 -11.83 0.03
CA GLY A 193 -19.30 -12.16 0.99
C GLY A 193 -20.31 -11.03 1.22
N LYS A 194 -19.84 -9.78 1.34
CA LYS A 194 -20.68 -8.62 1.66
C LYS A 194 -21.25 -7.93 0.42
N ALA A 195 -20.54 -7.99 -0.70
CA ALA A 195 -20.77 -7.13 -1.85
C ALA A 195 -20.36 -7.83 -3.17
N PRO A 196 -20.92 -9.01 -3.49
CA PRO A 196 -20.51 -9.77 -4.67
C PRO A 196 -20.77 -8.97 -5.95
N LYS A 197 -19.73 -8.85 -6.77
CA LYS A 197 -19.76 -8.20 -8.09
C LYS A 197 -18.76 -8.85 -9.03
N ASP A 198 -19.13 -8.96 -10.31
CA ASP A 198 -18.27 -9.42 -11.40
C ASP A 198 -16.86 -8.83 -11.35
N LYS A 199 -16.73 -7.51 -11.18
CA LYS A 199 -15.43 -6.85 -11.15
C LYS A 199 -14.53 -7.32 -10.01
N ILE A 200 -15.11 -7.70 -8.87
CA ILE A 200 -14.36 -8.19 -7.70
C ILE A 200 -13.85 -9.60 -7.99
N PHE A 201 -14.71 -10.50 -8.49
CA PHE A 201 -14.31 -11.86 -8.88
C PHE A 201 -13.21 -11.83 -9.94
N LYS A 202 -13.42 -11.09 -11.04
CA LYS A 202 -12.45 -10.97 -12.13
C LYS A 202 -11.09 -10.48 -11.63
N LYS A 203 -11.06 -9.44 -10.80
CA LYS A 203 -9.80 -8.88 -10.31
C LYS A 203 -9.14 -9.78 -9.26
N TYR A 204 -9.90 -10.46 -8.41
CA TYR A 204 -9.35 -11.38 -7.43
C TYR A 204 -8.72 -12.61 -8.12
N ILE A 205 -9.40 -13.17 -9.11
CA ILE A 205 -8.85 -14.27 -9.92
C ILE A 205 -7.58 -13.83 -10.65
N GLU A 206 -7.57 -12.64 -11.28
CA GLU A 206 -6.38 -12.10 -11.95
C GLU A 206 -5.18 -12.01 -11.00
N ILE A 207 -5.41 -11.53 -9.77
CA ILE A 207 -4.37 -11.44 -8.72
C ILE A 207 -3.86 -12.84 -8.34
N GLU A 208 -4.75 -13.80 -8.07
CA GLU A 208 -4.32 -15.15 -7.67
C GLU A 208 -3.62 -15.90 -8.81
N LEU A 209 -4.01 -15.64 -10.06
CA LEU A 209 -3.36 -16.19 -11.25
C LEU A 209 -1.95 -15.62 -11.42
N GLN A 210 -1.76 -14.32 -11.22
CA GLN A 210 -0.43 -13.69 -11.20
C GLN A 210 0.47 -14.25 -10.10
N LEU A 211 -0.13 -14.65 -8.97
CA LEU A 211 0.58 -15.32 -7.87
C LEU A 211 0.77 -16.83 -8.10
N GLY A 212 0.31 -17.39 -9.22
CA GLY A 212 0.42 -18.81 -9.56
C GLY A 212 -0.44 -19.76 -8.71
N ASN A 213 -1.43 -19.25 -7.96
CA ASN A 213 -2.24 -20.07 -7.05
C ASN A 213 -3.46 -20.66 -7.78
N ILE A 214 -3.21 -21.67 -8.61
CA ILE A 214 -4.23 -22.30 -9.46
C ILE A 214 -5.40 -22.89 -8.66
N ASP A 215 -5.13 -23.60 -7.56
CA ASP A 215 -6.20 -24.20 -6.73
C ASP A 215 -7.13 -23.16 -6.12
N ARG A 216 -6.61 -21.95 -5.84
CA ARG A 216 -7.44 -20.84 -5.36
C ARG A 216 -8.24 -20.24 -6.50
N CYS A 217 -7.66 -20.13 -7.71
CA CYS A 217 -8.37 -19.68 -8.90
C CYS A 217 -9.59 -20.57 -9.17
N ARG A 218 -9.45 -21.90 -9.08
CA ARG A 218 -10.56 -22.86 -9.21
C ARG A 218 -11.69 -22.59 -8.23
N LYS A 219 -11.37 -22.52 -6.92
CA LYS A 219 -12.35 -22.20 -5.87
C LYS A 219 -13.04 -20.85 -6.08
N LEU A 220 -12.32 -19.87 -6.62
CA LEU A 220 -12.90 -18.56 -6.92
C LEU A 220 -13.85 -18.61 -8.12
N TYR A 221 -13.50 -19.37 -9.17
CA TYR A 221 -14.41 -19.61 -10.31
C TYR A 221 -15.64 -20.40 -9.89
N GLU A 222 -15.48 -21.48 -9.12
CA GLU A 222 -16.61 -22.24 -8.54
C GLU A 222 -17.57 -21.30 -7.79
N LYS A 223 -17.04 -20.47 -6.89
CA LYS A 223 -17.84 -19.51 -6.13
C LYS A 223 -18.45 -18.40 -7.00
N TYR A 224 -17.78 -18.02 -8.08
CA TYR A 224 -18.30 -17.04 -9.04
C TYR A 224 -19.51 -17.62 -9.77
N LEU A 225 -19.41 -18.88 -10.18
CA LEU A 225 -20.47 -19.60 -10.88
C LEU A 225 -21.63 -19.97 -9.96
N GLU A 226 -21.39 -20.26 -8.68
CA GLU A 226 -22.45 -20.41 -7.68
C GLU A 226 -23.29 -19.14 -7.52
N TRP A 227 -22.63 -17.96 -7.57
CA TRP A 227 -23.31 -16.67 -7.42
C TRP A 227 -24.00 -16.20 -8.71
N SER A 228 -23.42 -16.48 -9.88
CA SER A 228 -23.99 -16.13 -11.18
C SER A 228 -23.80 -17.27 -12.19
N PRO A 229 -24.66 -18.31 -12.14
CA PRO A 229 -24.61 -19.44 -13.06
C PRO A 229 -24.90 -19.07 -14.52
N GLU A 230 -25.63 -17.98 -14.73
CA GLU A 230 -26.00 -17.44 -16.04
C GLU A 230 -24.84 -16.74 -16.77
N ASN A 231 -23.73 -16.46 -16.07
CA ASN A 231 -22.62 -15.66 -16.61
C ASN A 231 -21.71 -16.47 -17.54
N CYS A 232 -22.00 -16.44 -18.84
CA CYS A 232 -21.21 -17.14 -19.86
C CYS A 232 -19.73 -16.73 -19.86
N TYR A 233 -19.40 -15.47 -19.52
CA TYR A 233 -18.01 -15.01 -19.48
C TYR A 233 -17.21 -15.74 -18.40
N ALA A 234 -17.82 -15.99 -17.23
CA ALA A 234 -17.19 -16.73 -16.16
C ALA A 234 -16.91 -18.19 -16.56
N TRP A 235 -17.87 -18.85 -17.21
CA TRP A 235 -17.72 -20.21 -17.74
C TRP A 235 -16.59 -20.31 -18.77
N SER A 236 -16.61 -19.44 -19.79
CA SER A 236 -15.56 -19.43 -20.83
C SER A 236 -14.17 -19.19 -20.24
N LYS A 237 -14.04 -18.25 -19.30
CA LYS A 237 -12.74 -17.96 -18.67
C LYS A 237 -12.26 -19.07 -17.76
N TYR A 238 -13.16 -19.78 -17.11
CA TYR A 238 -12.79 -20.93 -16.29
C TYR A 238 -12.29 -22.09 -17.16
N ALA A 239 -12.98 -22.40 -18.25
CA ALA A 239 -12.55 -23.42 -19.20
C ALA A 239 -11.22 -23.05 -19.88
N GLU A 240 -11.02 -21.77 -20.25
CA GLU A 240 -9.74 -21.28 -20.77
C GLU A 240 -8.58 -21.46 -19.78
N LEU A 241 -8.84 -21.26 -18.47
CA LEU A 241 -7.84 -21.49 -17.43
C LEU A 241 -7.44 -22.97 -17.38
N GLU A 242 -8.39 -23.90 -17.31
CA GLU A 242 -8.06 -25.34 -17.29
C GLU A 242 -7.37 -25.79 -18.58
N ARG A 243 -7.77 -25.24 -19.74
CA ARG A 243 -7.06 -25.47 -21.01
C ARG A 243 -5.61 -25.01 -20.96
N SER A 244 -5.35 -23.83 -20.36
CA SER A 244 -3.97 -23.32 -20.22
C SER A 244 -3.09 -24.19 -19.32
N LEU A 245 -3.70 -25.04 -18.49
CA LEU A 245 -3.03 -26.00 -17.62
C LEU A 245 -2.93 -27.40 -18.23
N SER A 246 -3.32 -27.55 -19.50
CA SER A 246 -3.41 -28.84 -20.21
C SER A 246 -4.39 -29.85 -19.58
N GLU A 247 -5.34 -29.38 -18.77
CA GLU A 247 -6.39 -30.18 -18.14
C GLU A 247 -7.64 -30.20 -19.05
N THR A 248 -7.49 -30.78 -20.24
CA THR A 248 -8.51 -30.75 -21.31
C THR A 248 -9.82 -31.40 -20.90
N ASP A 249 -9.78 -32.53 -20.18
CA ASP A 249 -10.98 -33.22 -19.70
C ASP A 249 -11.80 -32.36 -18.73
N ARG A 250 -11.12 -31.57 -17.87
CA ARG A 250 -11.79 -30.64 -16.96
C ARG A 250 -12.37 -29.46 -17.71
N ALA A 251 -11.64 -28.91 -18.67
CA ALA A 251 -12.14 -27.84 -19.53
C ALA A 251 -13.42 -28.26 -20.27
N ARG A 252 -13.44 -29.50 -20.82
CA ARG A 252 -14.65 -30.09 -21.44
C ARG A 252 -15.78 -30.24 -20.43
N ALA A 253 -15.51 -30.78 -19.24
CA ALA A 253 -16.52 -30.92 -18.20
C ALA A 253 -17.14 -29.56 -17.79
N ILE A 254 -16.33 -28.49 -17.74
CA ILE A 254 -16.82 -27.13 -17.46
C ILE A 254 -17.75 -26.63 -18.58
N PHE A 255 -17.42 -26.87 -19.85
CA PHE A 255 -18.30 -26.51 -20.97
C PHE A 255 -19.62 -27.31 -20.94
N GLU A 256 -19.56 -28.62 -20.67
CA GLU A 256 -20.75 -29.47 -20.52
C GLU A 256 -21.66 -29.00 -19.35
N LEU A 257 -21.06 -28.61 -18.22
CA LEU A 257 -21.80 -28.03 -17.09
C LEU A 257 -22.43 -26.67 -17.42
N ALA A 258 -21.76 -25.88 -18.25
CA ALA A 258 -22.24 -24.57 -18.67
C ALA A 258 -23.46 -24.70 -19.61
N ILE A 259 -23.44 -25.61 -20.58
CA ILE A 259 -24.58 -25.83 -21.50
C ILE A 259 -25.78 -26.50 -20.82
N ALA A 260 -25.54 -27.23 -19.72
CA ALA A 260 -26.60 -27.81 -18.90
C ALA A 260 -27.35 -26.77 -18.05
N GLN A 261 -26.87 -25.51 -17.98
CA GLN A 261 -27.53 -24.47 -17.22
C GLN A 261 -28.89 -24.08 -17.85
N PRO A 262 -29.95 -23.87 -17.05
CA PRO A 262 -31.28 -23.56 -17.57
C PRO A 262 -31.39 -22.21 -18.29
N ALA A 263 -30.55 -21.25 -17.91
CA ALA A 263 -30.53 -19.89 -18.45
C ALA A 263 -29.09 -19.39 -18.53
N LEU A 264 -28.75 -18.82 -19.68
CA LEU A 264 -27.43 -18.30 -20.01
C LEU A 264 -27.61 -16.92 -20.66
N ASP A 265 -26.79 -15.94 -20.27
CA ASP A 265 -26.89 -14.55 -20.74
C ASP A 265 -26.54 -14.41 -22.23
N MET A 266 -25.39 -14.95 -22.64
CA MET A 266 -24.90 -14.92 -24.03
C MET A 266 -24.50 -16.32 -24.50
N PRO A 267 -25.47 -17.20 -24.83
CA PRO A 267 -25.21 -18.60 -25.18
C PRO A 267 -24.32 -18.75 -26.41
N GLU A 268 -24.43 -17.85 -27.40
CA GLU A 268 -23.69 -17.93 -28.66
C GLU A 268 -22.18 -17.80 -28.46
N LEU A 269 -21.77 -16.95 -27.52
CA LEU A 269 -20.36 -16.77 -27.15
C LEU A 269 -19.80 -18.04 -26.50
N LEU A 270 -20.59 -18.67 -25.63
CA LEU A 270 -20.20 -19.90 -24.96
C LEU A 270 -20.08 -21.06 -25.96
N TRP A 271 -21.07 -21.24 -26.85
CA TRP A 271 -21.02 -22.25 -27.90
C TRP A 271 -19.86 -22.04 -28.87
N LYS A 272 -19.59 -20.78 -29.27
CA LYS A 272 -18.43 -20.47 -30.10
C LYS A 272 -17.12 -20.80 -29.39
N ALA A 273 -17.01 -20.51 -28.09
CA ALA A 273 -15.84 -20.86 -27.30
C ALA A 273 -15.69 -22.39 -27.20
N TYR A 274 -16.79 -23.14 -27.03
CA TYR A 274 -16.75 -24.60 -26.95
C TYR A 274 -16.37 -25.25 -28.29
N ILE A 275 -16.92 -24.79 -29.41
CA ILE A 275 -16.54 -25.24 -30.75
C ILE A 275 -15.06 -24.94 -31.01
N ASN A 276 -14.60 -23.73 -30.70
CA ASN A 276 -13.19 -23.38 -30.83
C ASN A 276 -12.27 -24.25 -29.95
N PHE A 277 -12.76 -24.69 -28.80
CA PHE A 277 -12.04 -25.62 -27.92
C PHE A 277 -11.94 -27.02 -28.56
N GLU A 278 -13.05 -27.63 -28.98
CA GLU A 278 -13.03 -28.98 -29.58
C GLU A 278 -12.28 -29.04 -30.91
N THR A 279 -12.37 -27.98 -31.73
CA THR A 279 -11.62 -27.88 -32.99
C THR A 279 -10.10 -27.72 -32.77
N ALA A 280 -9.67 -27.07 -31.69
CA ALA A 280 -8.25 -26.91 -31.38
C ALA A 280 -7.62 -28.19 -30.80
N GLU A 281 -8.39 -28.96 -30.01
CA GLU A 281 -7.93 -30.18 -29.35
C GLU A 281 -8.12 -31.44 -30.21
N GLY A 282 -8.64 -31.32 -31.44
CA GLY A 282 -8.69 -32.42 -32.43
C GLY A 282 -9.90 -33.34 -32.31
N GLY A 283 -11.05 -32.82 -31.87
CA GLY A 283 -12.32 -33.55 -31.80
C GLY A 283 -13.18 -33.48 -33.06
N ILE A 284 -12.60 -33.61 -34.26
CA ILE A 284 -13.30 -33.97 -35.53
C ILE A 284 -12.37 -34.79 -36.41
#